data_AF-A0A2D7W8I2-F1
#
_entry.id   AF-A0A2D7W8I2-F1
#
_cell.length_a   1.000
_cell.length_b   1.000
_cell.length_c   1.000
_cell.angle_alpha   90.00
_cell.angle_beta   90.00
_cell.angle_gamma   90.00
#
_symmetry.space_group_name_H-M   'P 1'
#
loop_
_entity.id
_entity.type
_entity.pdbx_description
1 polymer ?
#
loop_
_entity_poly.entity_id
_entity_poly.type
_entity_poly.pdbx_seq_one_letter_code
_entity_poly.pdbx_strand_id
1 'polypeptide(L)'
;MMHLHLSIKKKLNSFFPKILQMHSVKWWMISPYGGDRLTDLVVEKDLVASVHYTGTFPEDGEEFDSSKGGVPLSFLVGHKQMIPGFEREMMGATVGEKRTFILPPEDAYGQPSDENVVELAKEQFGEITPTEGMMLMSDVGPFKVVGVNDETVKVDFNHPMAGRTLKFEVEVMDLRKASTEELLHGHAHGPGGYQH
;
A
#
# COMPACT_ATOMS: atom_id res chain seq x y z
N MET A 1 -7.40 48.37 -50.29
CA MET A 1 -8.62 47.84 -50.95
C MET A 1 -8.62 46.32 -50.84
N MET A 2 -9.59 45.77 -50.09
CA MET A 2 -10.30 44.47 -50.19
C MET A 2 -9.45 43.16 -50.35
N HIS A 3 -9.18 42.38 -49.28
CA HIS A 3 -9.99 41.29 -48.65
C HIS A 3 -10.53 40.25 -49.65
N LEU A 4 -9.85 39.11 -49.85
CA LEU A 4 -9.86 37.83 -49.07
C LEU A 4 -11.22 37.10 -49.15
N HIS A 5 -11.41 36.16 -50.09
CA HIS A 5 -11.14 34.70 -50.03
C HIS A 5 -12.23 33.86 -49.29
N LEU A 6 -12.81 32.93 -50.06
CA LEU A 6 -13.60 31.72 -49.76
C LEU A 6 -14.94 31.87 -49.01
N SER A 7 -16.07 31.77 -49.72
CA SER A 7 -16.72 30.55 -50.28
C SER A 7 -17.29 29.63 -49.20
N ILE A 8 -18.59 29.83 -48.95
CA ILE A 8 -19.43 29.10 -48.00
C ILE A 8 -20.70 28.65 -48.72
N LYS A 9 -21.10 27.39 -48.45
CA LYS A 9 -22.41 26.73 -48.66
C LYS A 9 -22.76 26.20 -50.06
N LYS A 10 -22.92 24.87 -50.17
CA LYS A 10 -24.22 24.20 -49.93
C LYS A 10 -24.11 22.66 -49.99
N LYS A 11 -24.69 22.03 -48.97
CA LYS A 11 -25.14 20.63 -48.91
C LYS A 11 -25.96 20.24 -50.15
N LEU A 12 -25.80 19.01 -50.63
CA LEU A 12 -26.91 18.15 -51.03
C LEU A 12 -26.46 16.67 -51.10
N ASN A 13 -27.08 15.86 -50.22
CA ASN A 13 -27.05 14.40 -50.27
C ASN A 13 -27.71 13.90 -51.55
N SER A 14 -27.13 12.86 -52.17
CA SER A 14 -27.88 11.92 -53.02
C SER A 14 -27.17 10.56 -53.06
N PHE A 15 -27.83 9.60 -52.43
CA PHE A 15 -27.95 8.17 -52.75
C PHE A 15 -26.71 7.37 -53.23
N PHE A 16 -26.37 6.38 -52.40
CA PHE A 16 -25.46 5.24 -52.60
C PHE A 16 -25.43 4.60 -54.02
N PRO A 17 -24.32 3.93 -54.38
CA PRO A 17 -24.32 2.47 -54.24
C PRO A 17 -23.07 1.87 -53.56
N LYS A 18 -23.28 0.67 -53.01
CA LYS A 18 -22.31 -0.26 -52.41
C LYS A 18 -21.20 -0.66 -53.40
N ILE A 19 -19.99 -0.94 -52.90
CA ILE A 19 -19.35 -2.29 -52.87
C ILE A 19 -17.90 -2.18 -52.36
N LEU A 20 -17.66 -2.90 -51.25
CA LEU A 20 -16.45 -3.59 -50.79
C LEU A 20 -15.05 -3.07 -51.21
N GLN A 21 -14.28 -2.54 -50.24
CA GLN A 21 -12.88 -2.95 -50.10
C GLN A 21 -12.41 -2.91 -48.64
N MET A 22 -11.86 -4.04 -48.22
CA MET A 22 -11.14 -4.31 -46.99
C MET A 22 -9.83 -3.51 -46.99
N HIS A 23 -9.45 -2.93 -45.85
CA HIS A 23 -8.09 -2.71 -45.30
C HIS A 23 -8.05 -1.48 -44.37
N SER A 24 -7.73 -1.76 -43.10
CA SER A 24 -7.04 -0.94 -42.09
C SER A 24 -7.23 0.59 -42.08
N VAL A 25 -7.99 1.11 -41.11
CA VAL A 25 -7.54 2.16 -40.17
C VAL A 25 -8.59 2.33 -39.05
N LYS A 26 -8.23 1.95 -37.82
CA LYS A 26 -8.99 2.37 -36.63
C LYS A 26 -8.70 3.85 -36.39
N TRP A 27 -9.74 4.65 -36.57
CA TRP A 27 -9.79 6.07 -36.25
C TRP A 27 -9.68 6.26 -34.74
N TRP A 28 -8.48 6.51 -34.24
CA TRP A 28 -8.32 7.24 -32.99
C TRP A 28 -8.55 8.71 -33.33
N MET A 29 -9.77 9.19 -33.07
CA MET A 29 -10.02 10.62 -33.05
C MET A 29 -9.21 11.21 -31.89
N ILE A 30 -8.25 12.04 -32.25
CA ILE A 30 -7.56 12.99 -31.38
C ILE A 30 -8.65 13.86 -30.74
N SER A 31 -9.00 13.57 -29.49
CA SER A 31 -9.69 14.52 -28.62
C SER A 31 -8.64 15.50 -28.10
N PRO A 32 -8.79 16.82 -28.31
CA PRO A 32 -7.89 17.83 -27.73
C PRO A 32 -8.10 18.05 -26.22
N TYR A 33 -8.97 17.27 -25.59
CA TYR A 33 -9.15 17.24 -24.14
C TYR A 33 -8.68 15.88 -23.62
N GLY A 34 -7.37 15.80 -23.33
CA GLY A 34 -6.79 14.71 -22.55
C GLY A 34 -7.21 14.88 -21.09
N GLY A 35 -8.36 14.33 -20.73
CA GLY A 35 -8.72 14.11 -19.33
C GLY A 35 -7.98 12.86 -18.84
N ASP A 36 -7.15 13.02 -17.81
CA ASP A 36 -6.52 11.94 -17.04
C ASP A 36 -7.59 10.87 -16.75
N ARG A 37 -7.55 9.74 -17.46
CA ARG A 37 -8.37 8.60 -17.10
C ARG A 37 -7.67 7.95 -15.91
N LEU A 38 -8.31 8.05 -14.74
CA LEU A 38 -7.91 7.35 -13.51
C LEU A 38 -7.67 5.84 -13.72
N THR A 39 -8.10 5.27 -14.85
CA THR A 39 -7.94 3.86 -15.23
C THR A 39 -6.54 3.47 -15.70
N ASP A 40 -5.63 4.43 -15.96
CA ASP A 40 -4.32 4.14 -16.55
C ASP A 40 -3.18 4.18 -15.50
N LEU A 41 -3.48 4.43 -14.23
CA LEU A 41 -2.49 4.41 -13.14
C LEU A 41 -2.15 2.98 -12.73
N VAL A 42 -0.88 2.76 -12.43
CA VAL A 42 -0.35 1.55 -11.79
C VAL A 42 0.37 1.94 -10.51
N VAL A 43 0.45 1.05 -9.53
CA VAL A 43 1.24 1.27 -8.32
C VAL A 43 2.70 1.55 -8.70
N GLU A 44 3.14 2.77 -8.46
CA GLU A 44 4.52 3.21 -8.68
C GLU A 44 4.89 4.28 -7.64
N LYS A 45 6.19 4.57 -7.55
CA LYS A 45 6.74 5.52 -6.58
C LYS A 45 6.03 6.87 -6.69
N ASP A 46 5.80 7.50 -5.53
CA ASP A 46 5.20 8.83 -5.35
C ASP A 46 3.68 8.89 -5.68
N LEU A 47 3.04 7.72 -5.84
CA LEU A 47 1.59 7.59 -5.77
C LEU A 47 1.15 7.22 -4.34
N VAL A 48 -0.08 7.60 -4.01
CA VAL A 48 -0.80 7.04 -2.86
C VAL A 48 -1.65 5.89 -3.34
N ALA A 49 -1.43 4.71 -2.74
CA ALA A 49 -2.22 3.52 -2.98
C ALA A 49 -3.11 3.25 -1.78
N SER A 50 -4.39 2.99 -2.04
CA SER A 50 -5.35 2.53 -1.04
C SER A 50 -5.70 1.06 -1.30
N VAL A 51 -5.52 0.21 -0.30
CA VAL A 51 -5.69 -1.24 -0.43
C VAL A 51 -6.53 -1.83 0.68
N HIS A 52 -7.34 -2.83 0.36
CA HIS A 52 -7.79 -3.80 1.35
C HIS A 52 -6.79 -4.96 1.42
N TYR A 53 -6.53 -5.47 2.61
CA TYR A 53 -5.67 -6.62 2.80
C TYR A 53 -6.20 -7.55 3.87
N THR A 54 -5.74 -8.80 3.81
CA THR A 54 -5.82 -9.80 4.87
C THR A 54 -4.44 -10.44 5.02
N GLY A 55 -3.89 -10.39 6.23
CA GLY A 55 -2.63 -11.01 6.62
C GLY A 55 -2.88 -12.30 7.39
N THR A 56 -2.25 -13.40 6.94
CA THR A 56 -2.40 -14.73 7.54
C THR A 56 -1.03 -15.40 7.71
N PHE A 57 -0.92 -16.35 8.65
CA PHE A 57 0.23 -17.24 8.70
C PHE A 57 0.06 -18.35 7.65
N PRO A 58 1.09 -18.64 6.82
CA PRO A 58 0.98 -19.63 5.76
C PRO A 58 0.90 -21.08 6.28
N GLU A 59 1.35 -21.33 7.51
CA GLU A 59 1.38 -22.66 8.13
C GLU A 59 0.00 -23.20 8.54
N ASP A 60 -0.86 -22.35 9.08
CA ASP A 60 -2.17 -22.73 9.62
C ASP A 60 -3.35 -21.90 9.05
N GLY A 61 -3.05 -20.81 8.34
CA GLY A 61 -4.04 -19.90 7.79
C GLY A 61 -4.67 -18.97 8.84
N GLU A 62 -4.15 -18.91 10.06
CA GLU A 62 -4.64 -18.01 11.09
C GLU A 62 -4.45 -16.55 10.65
N GLU A 63 -5.53 -15.76 10.71
CA GLU A 63 -5.52 -14.33 10.40
C GLU A 63 -4.92 -13.56 11.58
N PHE A 64 -3.88 -12.77 11.31
CA PHE A 64 -3.28 -11.89 12.31
C PHE A 64 -3.74 -10.44 12.17
N ASP A 65 -4.16 -10.02 10.97
CA ASP A 65 -4.63 -8.67 10.70
C ASP A 65 -5.43 -8.60 9.39
N SER A 66 -6.36 -7.65 9.29
CA SER A 66 -7.20 -7.46 8.10
C SER A 66 -7.86 -6.09 8.11
N SER A 67 -7.91 -5.44 6.94
CA SER A 67 -8.69 -4.22 6.75
C SER A 67 -10.08 -4.48 6.15
N LYS A 68 -10.44 -5.73 5.86
CA LYS A 68 -11.75 -6.08 5.32
C LYS A 68 -12.86 -5.69 6.30
N GLY A 69 -13.89 -5.02 5.79
CA GLY A 69 -15.01 -4.51 6.60
C GLY A 69 -14.73 -3.17 7.31
N GLY A 70 -13.50 -2.64 7.20
CA GLY A 70 -13.09 -1.33 7.71
C GLY A 70 -12.73 -0.34 6.60
N VAL A 71 -11.86 0.62 6.94
CA VAL A 71 -11.31 1.59 5.98
C VAL A 71 -10.08 0.99 5.28
N PRO A 72 -9.93 1.13 3.95
CA PRO A 72 -8.71 0.70 3.26
C PRO A 72 -7.45 1.34 3.83
N LEU A 73 -6.37 0.58 3.90
CA LEU A 73 -5.06 1.09 4.27
C LEU A 73 -4.53 1.94 3.12
N SER A 74 -4.14 3.18 3.41
CA SER A 74 -3.53 4.07 2.41
C SER A 74 -2.08 4.34 2.74
N PHE A 75 -1.19 4.22 1.77
CA PHE A 75 0.24 4.43 1.95
C PHE A 75 0.87 5.13 0.75
N LEU A 76 1.93 5.89 0.99
CA LEU A 76 2.73 6.53 -0.07
C LEU A 76 3.80 5.54 -0.56
N VAL A 77 3.68 5.14 -1.83
CA VAL A 77 4.54 4.14 -2.46
C VAL A 77 5.96 4.71 -2.64
N GLY A 78 6.99 3.97 -2.23
CA GLY A 78 8.38 4.37 -2.35
C GLY A 78 8.93 5.14 -1.15
N HIS A 79 8.21 5.15 -0.02
CA HIS A 79 8.53 5.95 1.18
C HIS A 79 8.56 5.15 2.48
N LYS A 80 8.71 3.81 2.40
CA LYS A 80 8.97 2.93 3.56
C LYS A 80 7.89 2.94 4.65
N GLN A 81 6.64 3.21 4.29
CA GLN A 81 5.50 3.02 5.19
C GLN A 81 5.06 1.56 5.29
N MET A 82 5.37 0.76 4.27
CA MET A 82 5.05 -0.66 4.23
C MET A 82 6.32 -1.49 4.34
N ILE A 83 6.19 -2.72 4.81
CA ILE A 83 7.30 -3.68 4.80
C ILE A 83 7.81 -3.89 3.37
N PRO A 84 9.13 -4.06 3.15
CA PRO A 84 9.74 -4.01 1.82
C PRO A 84 9.13 -4.98 0.81
N GLY A 85 8.83 -6.21 1.25
CA GLY A 85 8.20 -7.22 0.43
C GLY A 85 6.80 -6.84 -0.02
N PHE A 86 5.99 -6.25 0.88
CA PHE A 86 4.63 -5.84 0.53
C PHE A 86 4.65 -4.77 -0.55
N GLU A 87 5.49 -3.74 -0.38
CA GLU A 87 5.58 -2.67 -1.36
C GLU A 87 6.06 -3.19 -2.73
N ARG A 88 7.09 -4.06 -2.73
CA ARG A 88 7.60 -4.71 -3.94
C ARG A 88 6.53 -5.52 -4.67
N GLU A 89 5.80 -6.36 -3.96
CA GLU A 89 4.77 -7.22 -4.53
C GLU A 89 3.56 -6.43 -5.05
N MET A 90 3.38 -5.18 -4.62
CA MET A 90 2.31 -4.31 -5.13
C MET A 90 2.70 -3.50 -6.38
N MET A 91 3.99 -3.37 -6.69
CA MET A 91 4.44 -2.58 -7.84
C MET A 91 3.79 -3.01 -9.16
N GLY A 92 3.35 -2.02 -9.94
CA GLY A 92 2.69 -2.22 -11.23
C GLY A 92 1.22 -2.67 -11.13
N ALA A 93 0.66 -2.86 -9.93
CA ALA A 93 -0.75 -3.26 -9.79
C ALA A 93 -1.70 -2.13 -10.22
N THR A 94 -2.82 -2.51 -10.83
CA THR A 94 -3.88 -1.57 -11.23
C THR A 94 -5.03 -1.54 -10.22
N VAL A 95 -5.86 -0.49 -10.26
CA VAL A 95 -7.10 -0.44 -9.44
C VAL A 95 -8.00 -1.63 -9.74
N GLY A 96 -8.50 -2.30 -8.70
CA GLY A 96 -9.30 -3.51 -8.75
C GLY A 96 -8.50 -4.81 -8.84
N GLU A 97 -7.18 -4.73 -9.02
CA GLU A 97 -6.32 -5.92 -9.07
C GLU A 97 -6.20 -6.57 -7.69
N LYS A 98 -6.21 -7.91 -7.69
CA LYS A 98 -6.01 -8.73 -6.49
C LYS A 98 -4.68 -9.46 -6.58
N ARG A 99 -3.89 -9.39 -5.52
CA ARG A 99 -2.62 -10.08 -5.40
C ARG A 99 -2.58 -10.95 -4.15
N THR A 100 -1.91 -12.08 -4.25
CA THR A 100 -1.61 -12.95 -3.13
C THR A 100 -0.13 -13.28 -3.17
N PHE A 101 0.57 -13.02 -2.07
CA PHE A 101 2.01 -13.24 -1.97
C PHE A 101 2.41 -13.66 -0.57
N ILE A 102 3.57 -14.31 -0.48
CA ILE A 102 4.17 -14.81 0.76
C ILE A 102 5.51 -14.11 0.92
N LEU A 103 5.74 -13.53 2.09
CA LEU A 103 6.94 -12.80 2.44
C LEU A 103 7.72 -13.59 3.49
N PRO A 104 8.98 -13.97 3.21
CA PRO A 104 9.85 -14.48 4.26
C PRO A 104 10.22 -13.36 5.24
N PRO A 105 10.77 -13.67 6.42
CA PRO A 105 11.04 -12.69 7.47
C PRO A 105 11.88 -11.50 6.98
N GLU A 106 12.91 -11.74 6.15
CA GLU A 106 13.80 -10.71 5.58
C GLU A 106 13.09 -9.67 4.72
N ASP A 107 11.94 -10.01 4.15
CA ASP A 107 11.09 -9.11 3.37
C ASP A 107 9.95 -8.48 4.20
N ALA A 108 9.81 -8.91 5.45
CA ALA A 108 8.79 -8.47 6.39
C ALA A 108 9.41 -7.76 7.59
N TYR A 109 9.43 -8.41 8.75
CA TYR A 109 9.88 -7.83 10.03
C TYR A 109 11.28 -8.27 10.47
N GLY A 110 12.03 -8.92 9.59
CA GLY A 110 13.36 -9.44 9.85
C GLY A 110 13.39 -10.68 10.73
N GLN A 111 14.60 -11.18 10.99
CA GLN A 111 14.85 -12.22 11.99
C GLN A 111 14.90 -11.59 13.39
N PRO A 112 14.49 -12.33 14.44
CA PRO A 112 14.72 -11.86 15.80
C PRO A 112 16.23 -11.72 16.05
N SER A 113 16.60 -10.70 16.83
CA SER A 113 17.97 -10.48 17.28
C SER A 113 18.05 -10.72 18.79
N ASP A 114 19.07 -11.49 19.21
CA ASP A 114 19.38 -11.67 20.63
C ASP A 114 19.78 -10.35 21.29
N GLU A 115 20.26 -9.36 20.52
CA GLU A 115 20.60 -8.02 21.03
C GLU A 115 19.36 -7.22 21.49
N ASN A 116 18.17 -7.57 20.98
CA ASN A 116 16.91 -6.97 21.41
C ASN A 116 16.33 -7.66 22.66
N VAL A 117 17.02 -8.68 23.17
CA VAL A 117 16.62 -9.37 24.40
C VAL A 117 17.52 -8.89 25.53
N VAL A 118 16.93 -8.20 26.50
CA VAL A 118 17.67 -7.52 27.57
C VAL A 118 17.17 -7.96 28.94
N GLU A 119 18.04 -7.84 29.94
CA GLU A 119 17.67 -8.04 31.34
C GLU A 119 17.48 -6.69 32.02
N LEU A 120 16.32 -6.52 32.65
CA LEU A 120 15.94 -5.34 33.40
C LEU A 120 15.80 -5.71 34.88
N ALA A 121 16.14 -4.79 35.77
CA ALA A 121 15.95 -4.99 37.20
C ALA A 121 14.45 -4.97 37.53
N LYS A 122 13.98 -5.84 38.43
CA LYS A 122 12.55 -5.94 38.79
C LYS A 122 11.96 -4.61 39.27
N GLU A 123 12.77 -3.78 39.93
CA GLU A 123 12.35 -2.47 40.44
C GLU A 123 11.88 -1.53 39.32
N GLN A 124 12.36 -1.72 38.09
CA GLN A 124 11.94 -0.91 36.94
C GLN A 124 10.48 -1.14 36.54
N PHE A 125 9.86 -2.24 36.99
CA PHE A 125 8.47 -2.58 36.70
C PHE A 125 7.49 -1.96 37.72
N GLY A 126 7.99 -1.33 38.79
CA GLY A 126 7.16 -0.66 39.79
C GLY A 126 6.18 -1.62 40.46
N GLU A 127 4.88 -1.34 40.35
CA GLU A 127 3.81 -2.18 40.92
C GLU A 127 3.45 -3.37 40.03
N ILE A 128 3.93 -3.40 38.78
CA ILE A 128 3.65 -4.50 37.86
C ILE A 128 4.43 -5.72 38.33
N THR A 129 3.75 -6.85 38.48
CA THR A 129 4.40 -8.16 38.69
C THR A 129 4.57 -8.83 37.33
N PRO A 130 5.77 -8.77 36.71
CA PRO A 130 5.99 -9.34 35.38
C PRO A 130 5.87 -10.86 35.43
N THR A 131 5.25 -11.42 34.39
CA THR A 131 5.09 -12.86 34.20
C THR A 131 5.50 -13.23 32.79
N GLU A 132 6.09 -14.42 32.60
CA GLU A 132 6.49 -14.88 31.27
C GLU A 132 5.30 -14.90 30.30
N GLY A 133 5.53 -14.41 29.09
CA GLY A 133 4.51 -14.24 28.05
C GLY A 133 3.76 -12.91 28.11
N MET A 134 3.88 -12.14 29.20
CA MET A 134 3.21 -10.85 29.34
C MET A 134 3.75 -9.84 28.32
N MET A 135 2.84 -9.16 27.60
CA MET A 135 3.16 -8.04 26.73
C MET A 135 2.98 -6.73 27.50
N LEU A 136 4.00 -5.89 27.50
CA LEU A 136 4.01 -4.59 28.17
C LEU A 136 4.42 -3.49 27.20
N MET A 137 4.14 -2.24 27.56
CA MET A 137 4.49 -1.06 26.76
C MET A 137 5.54 -0.24 27.51
N SER A 138 6.59 0.17 26.78
CA SER A 138 7.60 1.13 27.25
C SER A 138 7.64 2.35 26.33
N ASP A 139 8.46 3.35 26.67
CA ASP A 139 8.66 4.54 25.85
C ASP A 139 9.26 4.24 24.47
N VAL A 140 9.99 3.12 24.34
CA VAL A 140 10.61 2.68 23.08
C VAL A 140 9.74 1.69 22.29
N GLY A 141 8.59 1.30 22.84
CA GLY A 141 7.63 0.41 22.20
C GLY A 141 7.24 -0.80 23.06
N PRO A 142 6.42 -1.71 22.49
CA PRO A 142 5.99 -2.91 23.17
C PRO A 142 7.15 -3.90 23.33
N PHE A 143 7.11 -4.67 24.41
CA PHE A 143 8.05 -5.77 24.63
C PHE A 143 7.34 -6.95 25.29
N LYS A 144 7.93 -8.13 25.15
CA LYS A 144 7.45 -9.37 25.76
C LYS A 144 8.35 -9.78 26.92
N VAL A 145 7.75 -10.16 28.06
CA VAL A 145 8.50 -10.83 29.13
C VAL A 145 8.79 -12.27 28.70
N VAL A 146 10.05 -12.66 28.67
CA VAL A 146 10.50 -14.00 28.23
C VAL A 146 11.19 -14.79 29.33
N GLY A 147 11.46 -14.17 30.48
CA GLY A 147 12.01 -14.84 31.65
C GLY A 147 11.86 -13.98 32.90
N VAL A 148 11.61 -14.62 34.05
CA VAL A 148 11.61 -13.93 35.35
C VAL A 148 12.44 -14.77 36.34
N ASN A 149 13.47 -14.18 36.94
CA ASN A 149 14.21 -14.81 38.04
C ASN A 149 14.01 -14.00 39.33
N ASP A 150 14.82 -14.17 40.38
CA ASP A 150 14.61 -13.48 41.66
C ASP A 150 14.91 -11.97 41.61
N GLU A 151 15.88 -11.53 40.80
CA GLU A 151 16.39 -10.15 40.78
C GLU A 151 16.06 -9.41 39.46
N THR A 152 16.06 -10.12 38.34
CA THR A 152 15.92 -9.55 36.99
C THR A 152 14.77 -10.18 36.21
N VAL A 153 14.34 -9.45 35.19
CA VAL A 153 13.31 -9.81 34.23
C VAL A 153 13.93 -9.73 32.85
N LYS A 154 13.90 -10.85 32.13
CA LYS A 154 14.34 -10.91 30.74
C LYS A 154 13.19 -10.50 29.84
N VAL A 155 13.41 -9.49 29.01
CA VAL A 155 12.42 -8.91 28.11
C VAL A 155 12.93 -8.94 26.67
N ASP A 156 12.01 -9.11 25.73
CA ASP A 156 12.26 -9.21 24.30
C ASP A 156 11.57 -8.05 23.57
N PHE A 157 12.38 -7.18 22.96
CA PHE A 157 11.96 -6.03 22.17
C PHE A 157 11.87 -6.34 20.67
N ASN A 158 12.08 -7.58 20.24
CA ASN A 158 11.84 -7.95 18.85
C ASN A 158 10.38 -7.68 18.47
N HIS A 159 10.18 -7.29 17.21
CA HIS A 159 8.83 -7.11 16.69
C HIS A 159 8.04 -8.42 16.86
N PRO A 160 6.75 -8.40 17.24
CA PRO A 160 5.98 -9.63 17.49
C PRO A 160 5.93 -10.61 16.31
N MET A 161 6.07 -10.09 15.09
CA MET A 161 6.09 -10.86 13.83
C MET A 161 7.52 -11.17 13.32
N ALA A 162 8.57 -10.81 14.06
CA ALA A 162 9.95 -11.14 13.68
C ALA A 162 10.13 -12.67 13.57
N GLY A 163 10.87 -13.11 12.57
CA GLY A 163 11.11 -14.53 12.26
C GLY A 163 9.93 -15.26 11.61
N ARG A 164 8.77 -14.61 11.46
CA ARG A 164 7.59 -15.22 10.85
C ARG A 164 7.53 -14.98 9.34
N THR A 165 7.13 -16.03 8.61
CA THR A 165 6.73 -15.89 7.20
C THR A 165 5.28 -15.44 7.17
N LEU A 166 4.95 -14.45 6.34
CA LEU A 166 3.63 -13.85 6.29
C LEU A 166 3.00 -14.02 4.92
N LYS A 167 1.71 -14.35 4.85
CA LYS A 167 0.93 -14.37 3.61
C LYS A 167 -0.03 -13.19 3.60
N PHE A 168 -0.08 -12.47 2.48
CA PHE A 168 -1.02 -11.38 2.26
C PHE A 168 -1.92 -11.66 1.07
N GLU A 169 -3.20 -11.33 1.22
CA GLU A 169 -4.16 -11.19 0.13
C GLU A 169 -4.58 -9.73 0.06
N VAL A 170 -4.35 -9.07 -1.07
CA VAL A 170 -4.50 -7.62 -1.23
C VAL A 170 -5.38 -7.30 -2.42
N GLU A 171 -6.23 -6.28 -2.29
CA GLU A 171 -7.05 -5.70 -3.36
C GLU A 171 -6.77 -4.20 -3.45
N VAL A 172 -6.39 -3.72 -4.64
CA VAL A 172 -6.17 -2.29 -4.87
C VAL A 172 -7.51 -1.60 -5.02
N MET A 173 -7.81 -0.66 -4.12
CA MET A 173 -9.09 0.05 -4.09
C MET A 173 -9.03 1.37 -4.86
N ASP A 174 -7.93 2.11 -4.74
CA ASP A 174 -7.72 3.39 -5.39
C ASP A 174 -6.23 3.69 -5.60
N LEU A 175 -5.95 4.49 -6.62
CA LEU A 175 -4.63 5.05 -6.92
C LEU A 175 -4.77 6.52 -7.26
N ARG A 176 -3.93 7.35 -6.64
CA ARG A 176 -3.86 8.78 -6.94
C ARG A 176 -2.44 9.30 -6.84
N LYS A 177 -2.18 10.41 -7.53
CA LYS A 177 -0.96 11.20 -7.33
C LYS A 177 -0.91 11.71 -5.90
N ALA A 178 0.25 11.63 -5.27
CA ALA A 178 0.48 12.25 -3.98
C ALA A 178 0.46 13.78 -4.09
N SER A 179 0.01 14.45 -3.06
CA SER A 179 0.13 15.91 -2.94
C SER A 179 1.60 16.29 -2.67
N THR A 180 1.94 17.55 -2.91
CA THR A 180 3.26 18.09 -2.54
C THR A 180 3.53 17.92 -1.04
N GLU A 181 2.53 18.09 -0.20
CA GLU A 181 2.66 17.95 1.26
C GLU A 181 2.93 16.50 1.67
N GLU A 182 2.23 15.54 1.07
CA GLU A 182 2.45 14.11 1.33
C GLU A 182 3.87 13.68 0.92
N LEU A 183 4.38 14.19 -0.20
CA LEU A 183 5.76 13.94 -0.64
C LEU A 183 6.79 14.57 0.31
N LEU A 184 6.52 15.77 0.83
CA LEU A 184 7.38 16.43 1.81
C LEU A 184 7.38 15.71 3.16
N HIS A 185 6.22 15.23 3.60
CA HIS A 185 6.06 14.52 4.87
C HIS A 185 6.44 13.03 4.77
N GLY A 186 6.54 12.48 3.55
CA GLY A 186 6.87 11.09 3.29
C GLY A 186 5.74 10.11 3.64
N HIS A 187 4.49 10.58 3.81
CA HIS A 187 3.34 9.72 4.09
C HIS A 187 2.02 10.21 3.51
N ALA A 188 1.11 9.26 3.30
CA ALA A 188 -0.23 9.53 2.79
C ALA A 188 -1.09 10.18 3.88
N HIS A 189 -1.90 11.17 3.52
CA HIS A 189 -2.88 11.77 4.41
C HIS A 189 -4.24 11.09 4.23
N GLY A 190 -4.97 10.92 5.33
CA GLY A 190 -6.32 10.36 5.31
C GLY A 190 -7.31 11.23 4.52
N PRO A 191 -8.51 10.69 4.19
CA PRO A 191 -9.56 11.45 3.52
C PRO A 191 -9.89 12.73 4.30
N GLY A 192 -9.52 13.89 3.74
CA GLY A 192 -9.72 15.20 4.39
C GLY A 192 -8.46 15.97 4.76
N GLY A 193 -7.25 15.42 4.60
CA GLY A 193 -6.00 16.19 4.60
C GLY A 193 -5.51 16.74 5.96
N TYR A 194 -6.02 16.23 7.09
CA TYR A 194 -5.57 16.66 8.42
C TYR A 194 -5.34 15.47 9.34
N GLN A 195 -4.22 14.78 9.17
CA GLN A 195 -3.64 13.97 10.24
C GLN A 195 -2.15 14.28 10.27
N HIS A 196 -1.74 14.94 11.36
CA HIS A 196 -0.36 15.24 11.73
C HIS A 196 0.15 14.17 12.68
#